data_AF-A0A2D9C3S8-F1
#
_entry.id   AF-A0A2D9C3S8-F1
#
_cell.length_a   1.000
_cell.length_b   1.000
_cell.length_c   1.000
_cell.angle_alpha   90.00
_cell.angle_beta   90.00
_cell.angle_gamma   90.00
#
_symmetry.space_group_name_H-M   'P 1'
#
loop_
_entity.id
_entity.type
_entity.pdbx_description
1 polymer ?
#
loop_
_entity_poly.entity_id
_entity_poly.type
_entity_poly.pdbx_seq_one_letter_code
_entity_poly.pdbx_strand_id
1 'polypeptide(L)'
;MAQEYRTEQERMLDEIRNRTADSVRPRAAILIDDTSTHAGPFFAISALEDAAIDVDQCDMSFIEDVADFTLPKGMTIYGTFQSIELDSGKVIAYRI
;
A
#
# COMPACT_ATOMS: atom_id res chain seq x y z
N MET A 1 -42.03 -0.45 -9.21
CA MET A 1 -40.73 -1.01 -8.77
C MET A 1 -40.60 -0.75 -7.29
N ALA A 2 -40.51 -1.78 -6.45
CA ALA A 2 -40.36 -1.62 -5.01
C ALA A 2 -38.89 -1.37 -4.68
N GLN A 3 -38.61 -0.28 -3.97
CA GLN A 3 -37.29 0.03 -3.46
C GLN A 3 -37.05 -0.86 -2.23
N GLU A 4 -36.09 -1.78 -2.29
CA GLU A 4 -35.70 -2.58 -1.13
C GLU A 4 -35.10 -1.66 -0.06
N TYR A 5 -35.85 -1.41 1.00
CA TYR A 5 -35.35 -0.73 2.19
C TYR A 5 -34.63 -1.76 3.05
N ARG A 6 -33.29 -1.73 3.02
CA ARG A 6 -32.46 -2.51 3.95
C ARG A 6 -32.70 -2.03 5.38
N THR A 7 -32.72 -2.96 6.32
CA THR A 7 -32.94 -2.67 7.73
C THR A 7 -31.78 -1.84 8.31
N GLU A 8 -32.04 -1.10 9.38
CA GLU A 8 -31.00 -0.34 10.08
C GLU A 8 -29.84 -1.25 10.54
N GLN A 9 -30.15 -2.49 10.95
CA GLN A 9 -29.17 -3.50 11.33
C GLN A 9 -28.24 -3.89 10.18
N GLU A 10 -28.76 -4.07 8.96
CA GLU A 10 -27.94 -4.37 7.78
C GLU A 10 -27.00 -3.21 7.44
N ARG A 11 -27.46 -1.96 7.61
CA ARG A 11 -26.61 -0.77 7.42
C ARG A 11 -25.50 -0.71 8.46
N MET A 12 -25.82 -0.98 9.74
CA MET A 12 -24.82 -1.03 10.80
C MET A 12 -23.80 -2.15 10.59
N LEU A 13 -24.23 -3.32 10.13
CA LEU A 13 -23.34 -4.45 9.82
C LEU A 13 -22.41 -4.12 8.65
N ASP A 14 -22.90 -3.47 7.60
CA ASP A 14 -22.07 -3.02 6.49
C ASP A 14 -21.07 -1.94 6.95
N GLU A 15 -21.48 -1.02 7.82
CA GLU A 15 -20.59 -0.01 8.37
C GLU A 15 -19.49 -0.63 9.25
N ILE A 16 -19.85 -1.56 10.13
CA ILE A 16 -18.88 -2.30 10.95
C ILE A 16 -17.91 -3.04 10.04
N ARG A 17 -18.41 -3.82 9.06
CA ARG A 17 -17.55 -4.55 8.12
C ARG A 17 -16.58 -3.60 7.43
N ASN A 18 -17.06 -2.47 6.91
CA ASN A 18 -16.22 -1.50 6.21
C ASN A 18 -15.17 -0.88 7.14
N ARG A 19 -15.53 -0.58 8.40
CA ARG A 19 -14.60 -0.02 9.40
C ARG A 19 -13.59 -1.05 9.92
N THR A 20 -13.99 -2.31 10.05
CA THR A 20 -13.13 -3.39 10.57
C THR A 20 -12.26 -4.02 9.49
N ALA A 21 -12.69 -4.02 8.23
CA ALA A 21 -11.89 -4.56 7.12
C ALA A 21 -10.56 -3.82 6.98
N ASP A 22 -10.56 -2.50 7.21
CA ASP A 22 -9.36 -1.67 7.20
C ASP A 22 -8.54 -1.80 8.50
N SER A 23 -9.12 -2.39 9.55
CA SER A 23 -8.45 -2.59 10.84
C SER A 23 -7.48 -3.79 10.84
N VAL A 24 -7.49 -4.63 9.80
CA VAL A 24 -6.65 -5.82 9.67
C VAL A 24 -5.81 -5.76 8.39
N ARG A 25 -4.84 -4.83 8.34
CA ARG A 25 -3.85 -4.72 7.24
C ARG A 25 -2.67 -5.70 7.48
N PRO A 26 -2.04 -6.31 6.44
CA PRO A 26 -2.33 -6.25 5.01
C PRO A 26 -3.59 -7.00 4.57
N ARG A 27 -4.23 -6.54 3.48
CA ARG A 27 -5.22 -7.35 2.74
C ARG A 27 -4.58 -8.25 1.69
N ALA A 28 -3.44 -7.85 1.14
CA ALA A 28 -2.67 -8.60 0.17
C ALA A 28 -1.21 -8.15 0.17
N ALA A 29 -0.34 -8.89 -0.50
CA ALA A 29 1.02 -8.51 -0.79
C ALA A 29 1.32 -8.76 -2.27
N ILE A 30 2.16 -7.91 -2.87
CA ILE A 30 2.69 -8.11 -4.21
C ILE A 30 4.22 -8.13 -4.15
N LEU A 31 4.83 -9.00 -4.94
CA LEU A 31 6.25 -8.94 -5.24
C LEU A 31 6.44 -7.92 -6.36
N ILE A 32 7.36 -6.98 -6.15
CA ILE A 32 7.82 -6.04 -7.16
C ILE A 32 9.29 -6.40 -7.42
N ASP A 33 9.56 -6.89 -8.63
CA ASP A 33 10.89 -7.31 -9.09
C ASP A 33 11.25 -6.73 -10.46
N ASP A 34 10.58 -5.63 -10.83
CA ASP A 34 10.79 -4.84 -12.04
C ASP A 34 10.90 -3.34 -11.69
N THR A 35 11.17 -2.54 -12.72
CA THR A 35 11.32 -1.07 -12.65
C THR A 35 10.12 -0.35 -13.25
N SER A 36 8.93 -0.95 -13.14
CA SER A 36 7.68 -0.29 -13.54
C SER A 36 6.99 0.28 -12.32
N THR A 37 6.25 1.38 -12.49
CA THR A 37 5.48 1.95 -11.40
C THR A 37 4.28 1.05 -11.06
N HIS A 38 4.21 0.60 -9.81
CA HIS A 38 3.11 -0.20 -9.29
C HIS A 38 2.16 0.67 -8.47
N ALA A 39 0.88 0.68 -8.84
CA ALA A 39 -0.15 1.41 -8.12
C ALA A 39 -0.59 0.70 -6.82
N GLY A 40 -0.64 1.49 -5.75
CA GLY A 40 -1.09 1.13 -4.40
C GLY A 40 -2.62 1.21 -4.22
N PRO A 41 -3.12 1.48 -3.00
CA PRO A 41 -2.37 1.92 -1.81
C PRO A 41 -1.59 0.80 -1.12
N PHE A 42 -0.37 1.10 -0.66
CA PHE A 42 0.45 0.23 0.17
C PHE A 42 0.68 0.84 1.56
N PHE A 43 0.70 0.01 2.60
CA PHE A 43 1.03 0.48 3.96
C PHE A 43 2.45 0.18 4.41
N ALA A 44 3.11 -0.79 3.76
CA ALA A 44 4.46 -1.21 4.08
C ALA A 44 5.18 -1.72 2.84
N ILE A 45 6.49 -1.52 2.79
CA ILE A 45 7.39 -2.01 1.74
C ILE A 45 8.58 -2.68 2.42
N SER A 46 8.81 -3.96 2.13
CA SER A 46 9.96 -4.73 2.67
C SER A 46 10.96 -5.09 1.57
N ALA A 47 12.22 -4.70 1.74
CA ALA A 47 13.31 -5.04 0.82
C ALA A 47 13.76 -6.51 0.96
N LEU A 48 13.77 -7.25 -0.15
CA LEU A 48 14.32 -8.61 -0.23
C LEU A 48 15.82 -8.62 -0.56
N GLU A 49 16.28 -7.52 -1.17
CA GLU A 49 17.67 -7.14 -1.42
C GLU A 49 17.76 -5.60 -1.37
N ASP A 50 18.97 -5.04 -1.49
CA ASP A 50 19.11 -3.58 -1.53
C ASP A 50 18.32 -3.04 -2.72
N ALA A 51 17.30 -2.23 -2.44
CA ALA A 51 16.36 -1.73 -3.43
C ALA A 51 16.48 -0.21 -3.55
N ALA A 52 16.76 0.30 -4.75
CA ALA A 52 16.77 1.74 -5.01
C ALA A 52 15.34 2.18 -5.34
N ILE A 53 14.81 3.13 -4.58
CA ILE A 53 13.47 3.67 -4.77
C ILE A 53 13.59 5.00 -5.51
N ASP A 54 12.98 5.10 -6.70
CA ASP A 54 12.82 6.37 -7.44
C ASP A 54 11.62 7.11 -6.87
N VAL A 55 11.91 8.18 -6.13
CA VAL A 55 10.88 8.96 -5.45
C VAL A 55 10.08 9.80 -6.44
N ASP A 56 10.65 10.17 -7.58
CA ASP A 56 9.98 10.97 -8.61
C ASP A 56 8.85 10.19 -9.30
N GLN A 57 8.91 8.86 -9.31
CA GLN A 57 7.86 7.96 -9.81
C GLN A 57 6.95 7.37 -8.71
N CYS A 58 7.25 7.66 -7.44
CA CYS A 58 6.47 7.21 -6.28
C CYS A 58 5.54 8.32 -5.76
N ASP A 59 4.37 7.94 -5.26
CA ASP A 59 3.62 8.82 -4.36
C ASP A 59 4.08 8.60 -2.92
N MET A 60 4.98 9.49 -2.49
CA MET A 60 5.45 9.61 -1.11
C MET A 60 4.96 10.89 -0.44
N SER A 61 3.77 11.38 -0.81
CA SER A 61 3.20 12.65 -0.30
C SER A 61 3.08 12.77 1.22
N PHE A 62 3.29 11.67 1.97
CA PHE A 62 3.35 11.65 3.43
C PHE A 62 4.74 11.96 4.03
N ILE A 63 5.79 12.08 3.21
CA ILE A 63 7.16 12.43 3.61
C ILE A 63 7.51 13.79 2.99
N GLU A 64 7.91 14.76 3.81
CA GLU A 64 8.38 16.07 3.35
C GLU A 64 9.85 15.98 2.88
N ASP A 65 10.20 16.71 1.81
CA ASP A 65 11.55 16.82 1.24
C ASP A 65 12.25 15.46 0.99
N VAL A 66 11.48 14.46 0.58
CA VAL A 66 12.00 13.13 0.25
C VAL A 66 12.79 13.16 -1.07
N ALA A 67 13.89 12.43 -1.12
CA ALA A 67 14.74 12.24 -2.29
C ALA A 67 15.02 10.74 -2.46
N ASP A 68 15.46 10.34 -3.65
CA ASP A 68 15.80 8.95 -3.96
C ASP A 68 16.69 8.33 -2.88
N PHE A 69 16.36 7.10 -2.51
CA PHE A 69 17.06 6.38 -1.45
C PHE A 69 17.13 4.89 -1.72
N THR A 70 18.12 4.26 -1.12
CA THR A 70 18.22 2.80 -1.09
C THR A 70 17.61 2.26 0.19
N LEU A 71 16.73 1.28 0.06
CA LEU A 71 16.21 0.47 1.14
C LEU A 71 17.08 -0.80 1.30
N PRO A 72 17.99 -0.86 2.29
CA PRO A 72 18.78 -2.05 2.57
C PRO A 72 17.95 -3.33 2.71
N LYS A 73 18.55 -4.43 2.29
CA LYS A 73 17.99 -5.78 2.45
C LYS A 73 17.47 -6.03 3.86
N GLY A 74 16.24 -6.52 3.95
CA GLY A 74 15.58 -6.87 5.21
C GLY A 74 14.96 -5.69 5.95
N MET A 75 15.15 -4.46 5.48
CA MET A 75 14.46 -3.30 6.04
C MET A 75 13.01 -3.23 5.55
N THR A 76 12.13 -2.74 6.41
CA THR A 76 10.74 -2.44 6.08
C THR A 76 10.44 -0.99 6.44
N ILE A 77 9.86 -0.24 5.50
CA ILE A 77 9.29 1.09 5.74
C ILE A 77 7.78 0.99 5.80
N TYR A 78 7.18 1.82 6.65
CA TYR A 78 5.73 1.91 6.84
C TYR A 78 5.27 3.32 6.50
N GLY A 79 4.11 3.44 5.87
CA GLY A 79 3.65 4.73 5.35
C GLY A 79 2.34 4.60 4.60
N THR A 80 1.99 5.63 3.82
CA THR A 80 0.87 5.57 2.88
C THR A 80 1.41 5.85 1.49
N PHE A 81 1.70 4.79 0.75
CA PHE A 81 2.28 4.88 -0.59
C PHE A 81 1.19 4.65 -1.64
N GLN A 82 0.88 5.63 -2.49
CA GLN A 82 -0.10 5.43 -3.59
C GLN A 82 0.54 4.80 -4.83
N SER A 83 1.86 4.88 -4.96
CA SER A 83 2.63 4.12 -5.94
C SER A 83 4.02 3.82 -5.41
N ILE A 84 4.63 2.77 -5.95
CA ILE A 84 6.04 2.43 -5.75
C ILE A 84 6.67 2.07 -7.10
N GLU A 85 7.86 2.57 -7.33
CA GLU A 85 8.74 2.26 -8.46
C GLU A 85 10.13 1.95 -7.89
N LEU A 86 10.87 1.06 -8.54
CA LEU A 86 12.24 0.72 -8.18
C LEU A 86 13.18 1.02 -9.36
N ASP A 87 14.27 1.74 -9.10
CA ASP A 87 15.40 1.80 -10.03
C ASP A 87 16.15 0.45 -10.08
N SER A 88 16.14 -0.29 -8.96
CA SER A 88 16.73 -1.63 -8.85
C SER A 88 16.27 -2.36 -7.59
N GLY A 89 16.57 -3.66 -7.55
CA GLY A 89 16.31 -4.51 -6.39
C GLY A 89 14.92 -5.16 -6.42
N LYS A 90 14.49 -5.68 -5.27
CA LYS A 90 13.21 -6.39 -5.13
C LYS A 90 12.58 -6.09 -3.79
N VAL A 91 11.28 -5.84 -3.80
CA VAL A 91 10.51 -5.57 -2.58
C VAL A 91 9.21 -6.37 -2.54
N ILE A 92 8.70 -6.58 -1.33
CA ILE A 92 7.31 -6.95 -1.10
C ILE A 92 6.56 -5.69 -0.69
N ALA A 93 5.53 -5.32 -1.45
CA ALA A 93 4.63 -4.22 -1.13
C ALA A 93 3.30 -4.75 -0.58
N TYR A 94 2.90 -4.26 0.60
CA TYR A 94 1.72 -4.74 1.30
C TYR A 94 0.53 -3.81 1.10
N ARG A 95 -0.54 -4.31 0.46
CA ARG A 95 -1.74 -3.55 0.12
C ARG A 95 -2.63 -3.29 1.33
N ILE A 96 -3.23 -2.11 1.29
CA ILE A 96 -4.34 -1.69 2.15
C ILE A 96 -5.66 -2.18 1.57
#